data_AF-A0A6B0VSA7-F1
#
_entry.id   AF-A0A6B0VSA7-F1
#
_cell.length_a   1.000
_cell.length_b   1.000
_cell.length_c   1.000
_cell.angle_alpha   90.00
_cell.angle_beta   90.00
_cell.angle_gamma   90.00
#
_symmetry.space_group_name_H-M   'P 1'
#
loop_
_entity.id
_entity.type
_entity.pdbx_description
1 polymer ?
#
loop_
_entity_poly.entity_id
_entity_poly.type
_entity_poly.pdbx_seq_one_letter_code
_entity_poly.pdbx_strand_id
1 'polypeptide(L)' 'MGTTLPRTPIEWYMLGFALVVGNIFVLLMTDHGIVPAVAMGLFYGLGMALVILLVVAGWHSFRGTDDTADAESTK' A
#
# COMPACT_ATOMS: atom_id res chain seq x y z
N MET A 1 -4.60 -16.43 -8.09
CA MET A 1 -3.19 -15.98 -8.13
C MET A 1 -2.96 -15.17 -6.85
N GLY A 2 -2.24 -15.72 -5.88
CA GLY A 2 -1.91 -14.96 -4.67
C GLY A 2 -0.96 -13.83 -5.06
N THR A 3 -1.43 -12.59 -5.03
CA THR A 3 -0.55 -11.43 -5.10
C THR A 3 0.28 -11.43 -3.82
N THR A 4 1.50 -11.94 -3.91
CA THR A 4 2.48 -11.91 -2.84
C THR A 4 2.64 -10.47 -2.37
N LEU A 5 2.40 -10.22 -1.09
CA LEU A 5 2.65 -8.92 -0.49
C LEU A 5 4.14 -8.55 -0.67
N PRO A 6 4.47 -7.27 -0.92
CA PRO A 6 5.85 -6.81 -0.98
C PRO A 6 6.62 -7.22 0.28
N ARG A 7 7.73 -7.94 0.10
CA ARG A 7 8.56 -8.44 1.21
C ARG A 7 9.76 -7.55 1.48
N THR A 8 10.17 -6.75 0.51
CA THR A 8 11.33 -5.86 0.64
C THR A 8 10.90 -4.38 0.68
N PRO A 9 11.67 -3.49 1.36
CA PRO A 9 11.37 -2.06 1.40
C PRO A 9 11.29 -1.43 0.01
N ILE A 10 12.14 -1.88 -0.93
CA ILE A 10 12.15 -1.39 -2.31
C ILE A 10 10.86 -1.72 -3.07
N GLU A 11 10.27 -2.90 -2.84
CA GLU A 11 8.99 -3.27 -3.46
C GLU A 11 7.83 -2.39 -2.94
N TRP A 12 7.87 -1.95 -1.67
CA TRP A 12 6.90 -0.99 -1.13
C TRP A 12 7.01 0.38 -1.79
N TYR A 13 8.24 0.86 -2.06
CA TYR A 13 8.44 2.09 -2.81
C TYR A 13 7.93 1.97 -4.25
N MET A 14 8.18 0.84 -4.91
CA MET A 14 7.66 0.57 -6.26
C MET A 14 6.13 0.51 -6.29
N LEU A 15 5.50 -0.09 -5.27
CA LEU A 15 4.04 -0.09 -5.13
C LEU A 15 3.49 1.33 -4.97
N GLY A 16 4.09 2.13 -4.07
CA GLY A 16 3.70 3.53 -3.88
C GLY A 16 3.84 4.36 -5.16
N PHE A 17 4.94 4.18 -5.88
CA PHE A 17 5.16 4.83 -7.17
C PHE A 17 4.13 4.40 -8.21
N ALA A 18 3.84 3.11 -8.32
CA ALA A 18 2.83 2.59 -9.25
C ALA A 18 1.43 3.16 -8.95
N LEU A 19 1.06 3.31 -7.67
CA LEU A 19 -0.20 3.92 -7.27
C LEU A 19 -0.28 5.40 -7.67
N VAL A 20 0.79 6.16 -7.46
CA VAL A 20 0.87 7.56 -7.88
C VAL A 20 0.74 7.68 -9.39
N VAL A 21 1.56 6.95 -10.15
CA VAL A 21 1.57 7.01 -11.62
C VAL A 21 0.23 6.53 -12.20
N GLY A 22 -0.32 5.44 -11.67
CA GLY A 22 -1.62 4.93 -12.09
C GLY A 22 -2.74 5.95 -11.84
N ASN A 23 -2.72 6.62 -10.69
CA ASN A 23 -3.72 7.64 -10.37
C ASN A 23 -3.61 8.86 -11.28
N ILE A 24 -2.38 9.35 -11.55
CA ILE A 24 -2.15 10.43 -12.54
C ILE A 24 -2.70 10.02 -13.90
N PHE A 25 -2.41 8.80 -14.35
CA PHE A 25 -2.85 8.30 -15.65
C PHE A 25 -4.39 8.25 -15.75
N VAL A 26 -5.07 7.78 -14.70
CA VAL A 26 -6.54 7.77 -14.66
C VAL A 26 -7.11 9.20 -14.72
N LEU A 27 -6.53 10.14 -13.97
CA LEU A 27 -6.97 11.54 -13.99
C LEU A 27 -6.80 12.17 -15.38
N LEU A 28 -5.68 11.89 -16.05
CA LEU A 28 -5.45 12.32 -17.43
C LEU A 28 -6.47 11.69 -18.41
N MET A 29 -6.80 10.40 -18.24
CA MET A 29 -7.86 9.76 -19.03
C MET A 29 -9.26 10.34 -18.77
N THR A 30 -9.47 10.93 -17.59
CA THR A 30 -10.74 11.57 -17.19
C THR A 30 -10.76 13.06 -17.54
N ASP A 31 -9.95 13.46 -18.52
CA ASP A 31 -9.88 14.83 -19.08
C ASP A 31 -9.49 15.92 -18.05
N HIS A 32 -8.80 15.54 -16.97
CA HIS A 32 -8.22 16.53 -16.07
C HIS A 32 -6.98 17.17 -16.72
N GLY A 33 -6.82 18.48 -16.51
CA GLY A 33 -5.60 19.17 -16.90
C GLY A 33 -4.36 18.54 -16.27
N ILE A 34 -3.21 18.64 -16.94
CA ILE A 34 -1.97 17.98 -16.53
C ILE A 34 -1.56 18.38 -15.10
N VAL A 35 -1.61 19.68 -14.78
CA VAL A 35 -1.23 20.21 -13.47
C VAL A 35 -2.13 19.69 -12.33
N PRO A 36 -3.48 19.79 -12.41
CA PRO A 36 -4.34 19.23 -11.37
C PRO A 36 -4.25 17.70 -11.30
N ALA A 37 -4.09 17.01 -12.43
CA ALA A 37 -3.92 15.55 -12.46
C ALA A 37 -2.67 15.09 -11.71
N VAL A 38 -1.54 15.80 -11.86
CA VAL A 38 -0.30 15.49 -11.13
C VAL A 38 -0.45 15.78 -9.63
N ALA A 39 -1.02 16.92 -9.26
CA ALA A 39 -1.18 17.29 -7.85
C ALA A 39 -2.12 16.33 -7.09
N MET A 40 -3.29 16.03 -7.67
CA MET A 40 -4.24 15.07 -7.11
C MET A 40 -3.67 13.64 -7.17
N GLY A 41 -3.00 13.32 -8.28
CA GLY A 41 -2.27 12.07 -8.48
C GLY A 41 -1.32 11.74 -7.34
N LEU A 42 -0.43 12.69 -7.02
CA LEU A 42 0.52 12.60 -5.92
C LEU A 42 -0.18 12.50 -4.57
N PHE A 43 -1.15 13.38 -4.29
CA PHE A 43 -1.80 13.43 -2.98
C PHE A 43 -2.58 12.14 -2.67
N TYR A 44 -3.48 11.73 -3.57
CA TYR A 44 -4.30 10.54 -3.38
C TYR A 44 -3.50 9.25 -3.57
N GLY A 45 -2.52 9.24 -4.47
CA GLY A 45 -1.63 8.08 -4.67
C GLY A 45 -0.78 7.78 -3.44
N LEU A 46 -0.18 8.81 -2.83
CA LEU A 46 0.55 8.67 -1.56
C LEU A 46 -0.39 8.35 -0.40
N GLY A 47 -1.58 8.96 -0.35
CA GLY A 47 -2.59 8.65 0.65
C GLY A 47 -2.99 7.17 0.63
N MET A 48 -3.25 6.62 -0.54
CA MET A 48 -3.56 5.19 -0.71
C MET A 48 -2.39 4.29 -0.32
N ALA A 49 -1.16 4.66 -0.68
CA ALA A 49 0.04 3.92 -0.26
C ALA A 49 0.17 3.86 1.26
N LEU A 50 -0.11 4.98 1.95
CA LEU A 50 -0.08 5.05 3.41
C LEU A 50 -1.18 4.19 4.05
N VAL A 51 -2.41 4.21 3.51
CA VAL A 51 -3.50 3.36 3.98
C VAL A 51 -3.13 1.88 3.86
N ILE A 52 -2.55 1.46 2.73
CA ILE A 52 -2.11 0.08 2.54
C ILE A 52 -1.05 -0.31 3.57
N LEU A 53 -0.06 0.56 3.80
CA LEU A 53 0.96 0.33 4.82
C LEU A 53 0.36 0.17 6.22
N LEU A 54 -0.62 0.99 6.59
CA LEU A 54 -1.29 0.86 7.89
C LEU A 54 -2.07 -0.44 8.02
N VAL A 55 -2.78 -0.86 6.96
CA VAL A 55 -3.50 -2.14 6.94
C VAL A 55 -2.54 -3.30 7.11
N VAL A 56 -1.41 -3.28 6.38
CA VAL A 56 -0.39 -4.33 6.44
C VAL A 56 0.30 -4.36 7.80
N ALA A 57 0.64 -3.19 8.35
CA ALA A 57 1.24 -3.08 9.69
C ALA A 57 0.28 -3.59 10.77
N GLY A 58 -1.00 -3.18 10.70
CA GLY A 58 -2.04 -3.68 11.61
C GLY A 58 -2.20 -5.19 11.51
N TRP A 59 -2.27 -5.73 10.28
CA TRP A 59 -2.37 -7.17 10.04
C TRP A 59 -1.18 -7.96 10.60
N HIS A 60 0.03 -7.44 10.43
CA HIS A 60 1.24 -8.05 11.02
C HIS A 60 1.24 -7.95 12.55
N SER A 61 0.73 -6.85 13.11
CA SER A 61 0.60 -6.68 14.56
C SER A 61 -0.40 -7.65 15.18
N PHE A 62 -1.54 -7.91 14.51
CA PHE A 62 -2.53 -8.87 14.98
C PHE A 62 -1.99 -10.30 14.91
N ARG A 63 -1.45 -10.72 13.75
CA ARG A 63 -0.95 -12.09 13.57
C ARG A 63 0.30 -12.42 14.36
N GLY A 64 1.18 -11.45 14.62
CA GLY A 64 2.36 -11.67 15.47
C GLY A 64 2.02 -11.99 16.92
N THR A 65 0.78 -11.72 17.36
CA THR A 65 0.31 -12.08 18.71
C THR A 65 -0.14 -13.55 18.79
N ASP A 66 -0.68 -14.09 17.70
CA ASP A 66 -1.22 -15.46 17.65
C ASP A 66 -0.09 -16.52 17.72
N ASP A 67 1.05 -16.29 17.07
CA ASP A 67 2.21 -17.22 17.10
C ASP A 67 2.81 -17.38 18.52
N THR A 68 2.57 -16.43 19.43
CA THR A 68 3.10 -16.49 20.80
C THR A 68 2.19 -17.31 21.73
N ALA A 69 0.88 -17.27 21.52
CA ALA A 69 -0.09 -18.01 22.33
C ALA A 69 -0.03 -19.53 22.08
N ASP A 70 0.22 -19.95 20.84
CA ASP A 70 0.32 -21.35 20.46
C ASP A 70 1.61 -22.02 21.02
N ALA A 71 2.68 -21.24 21.20
CA ALA A 71 3.93 -21.70 21.80
C ALA A 71 3.83 -21.92 23.33
N GLU A 72 2.89 -21.25 24.00
CA GLU A 72 2.71 -21.33 25.46
C GLU A 72 1.70 -22.43 25.86
N SER A 73 0.74 -22.78 25.00
CA SER A 73 -0.22 -23.86 25.27
C SER A 73 0.38 -25.28 25.20
N THR A 74 1.65 -25.43 24.81
CA THR A 74 2.33 -26.73 24.68
C THR A 74 3.34 -27.00 25.82
N LYS A 75 3.31 -26.23 26.91
CA LYS A 75 4.13 -26.47 28.11
C LYS A 75 3.33 -27.01 29.28
#